data_AF-A0A7S1L5Q6-F1
#
_entry.id   AF-A0A7S1L5Q6-F1
#
_cell.length_a   1.000
_cell.length_b   1.000
_cell.length_c   1.000
_cell.angle_alpha   90.00
_cell.angle_beta   90.00
_cell.angle_gamma   90.00
#
_symmetry.space_group_name_H-M   'P 1'
#
loop_
_entity.id
_entity.type
_entity.pdbx_description
1 polymer ?
#
loop_
_entity_poly.entity_id
_entity_poly.type
_entity_poly.pdbx_seq_one_letter_code
_entity_poly.pdbx_strand_id
1 'polypeptide(L)'
;VRAELEALRMRLATAAEDQPLALPHPFLFGGRLRTIAAAARSFVLEPRALFVAWSGVITLAYAGWPPQAAALKAKLEEGPGAFLAPEQPGSRWPKTTLGALRDGRTLDLVELQRLIAVLDGFTSQIRGMDWRAEAHELSLTLFKCPGHERLFDQYLLPLADGALDAAPPSEASRAYSEEVLAAGADLAAYLPDVQRAGSRESKYRDFRTGASLVVFAQPPADWLAGVRAAVGESLPGAYAWLEPGSLHVTLRGLL
;
A
#
# COMPACT_ATOMS: atom_id res chain seq x y z
N VAL A 1 -6.67 13.25 20.71
CA VAL A 1 -6.75 12.11 19.76
C VAL A 1 -8.17 11.84 19.27
N ARG A 2 -9.11 11.28 20.07
CA ARG A 2 -10.48 10.99 19.57
C ARG A 2 -11.18 12.20 18.95
N ALA A 3 -11.29 13.29 19.71
CA ALA A 3 -11.94 14.52 19.22
C ALA A 3 -11.26 15.11 17.97
N GLU A 4 -9.95 14.92 17.82
CA GLU A 4 -9.19 15.38 16.66
C GLU A 4 -9.46 14.51 15.43
N LEU A 5 -9.50 13.18 15.60
CA LEU A 5 -9.88 12.25 14.54
C LEU A 5 -11.32 12.50 14.08
N GLU A 6 -12.23 12.79 15.01
CA GLU A 6 -13.61 13.19 14.69
C GLU A 6 -13.64 14.52 13.94
N ALA A 7 -12.89 15.53 14.37
CA ALA A 7 -12.80 16.81 13.67
C ALA A 7 -12.21 16.67 12.26
N LEU A 8 -11.17 15.85 12.09
CA LEU A 8 -10.58 15.54 10.79
C LEU A 8 -11.59 14.80 9.90
N ARG A 9 -12.29 13.80 10.44
CA ARG A 9 -13.33 13.05 9.74
C ARG A 9 -14.45 13.96 9.24
N MET A 10 -14.94 14.86 10.09
CA MET A 10 -15.97 15.84 9.71
C MET A 10 -15.50 16.76 8.59
N ARG A 11 -14.24 17.22 8.64
CA ARG A 11 -13.66 18.06 7.58
C ARG A 11 -13.49 17.32 6.26
N LEU A 12 -13.01 16.08 6.29
CA LEU A 12 -12.89 15.23 5.10
C LEU A 12 -14.27 14.94 4.50
N ALA A 13 -15.28 14.70 5.33
CA ALA A 13 -16.66 14.47 4.88
C ALA A 13 -17.29 15.67 4.18
N THR A 14 -16.87 16.90 4.48
CA THR A 14 -17.35 18.11 3.80
C THR A 14 -16.36 18.65 2.76
N ALA A 15 -15.24 17.95 2.52
CA ALA A 15 -14.24 18.42 1.57
C ALA A 15 -14.76 18.27 0.14
N ALA A 16 -14.58 19.33 -0.66
CA ALA A 16 -14.81 19.28 -2.09
C ALA A 16 -13.51 18.98 -2.84
N GLU A 17 -13.62 18.33 -3.99
CA GLU A 17 -12.47 17.90 -4.80
C GLU A 17 -11.54 19.06 -5.20
N ASP A 18 -12.12 20.21 -5.53
CA ASP A 18 -11.39 21.39 -6.01
C ASP A 18 -11.02 22.40 -4.91
N GLN A 19 -11.28 22.09 -3.63
CA GLN A 19 -10.98 23.00 -2.52
C GLN A 19 -9.78 22.53 -1.71
N PRO A 20 -8.89 23.45 -1.30
CA PRO A 20 -7.84 23.11 -0.34
C PRO A 20 -8.48 22.79 1.02
N LEU A 21 -7.99 21.74 1.68
CA LEU A 21 -8.41 21.42 3.02
C LEU A 21 -7.57 22.24 4.00
N ALA A 22 -8.06 23.40 4.42
CA ALA A 22 -7.39 24.19 5.45
C ALA A 22 -7.38 23.40 6.77
N LEU A 23 -6.21 22.90 7.19
CA LEU A 23 -6.04 22.28 8.49
C LEU A 23 -5.37 23.24 9.48
N PRO A 24 -5.80 23.27 10.75
CA PRO A 24 -5.04 23.96 11.78
C PRO A 24 -3.67 23.29 11.93
N HIS A 25 -2.63 24.10 11.77
CA HIS A 25 -1.23 23.78 12.01
C HIS A 25 -0.99 23.40 13.49
N PRO A 26 -0.01 22.51 13.77
CA PRO A 26 -0.13 21.09 13.48
C PRO A 26 -1.17 20.42 14.40
N PHE A 27 -1.98 19.54 13.83
CA PHE A 27 -2.76 18.56 14.57
C PHE A 27 -1.93 17.92 15.70
N LEU A 28 -2.40 17.97 16.95
CA LEU A 28 -1.77 17.30 18.10
C LEU A 28 -1.65 15.78 17.88
N PHE A 29 -2.54 15.20 17.07
CA PHE A 29 -2.46 13.85 16.53
C PHE A 29 -1.16 13.62 15.76
N GLY A 30 -0.74 14.60 14.95
CA GLY A 30 0.56 14.64 14.31
C GLY A 30 1.71 14.70 15.31
N GLY A 31 1.52 15.32 16.48
CA GLY A 31 2.50 15.31 17.58
C GLY A 31 2.78 13.90 18.11
N ARG A 32 1.74 13.12 18.44
CA ARG A 32 1.93 11.72 18.89
C ARG A 32 2.46 10.83 17.78
N LEU A 33 1.95 10.95 16.55
CA LEU A 33 2.47 10.19 15.41
C LEU A 33 3.94 10.52 15.15
N ARG A 34 4.33 11.80 15.26
CA ARG A 34 5.72 12.24 15.17
C ARG A 34 6.58 11.64 16.28
N THR A 35 6.11 11.61 17.53
CA THR A 35 6.83 10.95 18.62
C THR A 35 7.01 9.45 18.37
N ILE A 36 5.98 8.77 17.88
CA ILE A 36 6.03 7.34 17.56
C ILE A 36 7.01 7.08 16.40
N ALA A 37 6.95 7.88 15.33
CA ALA A 37 7.84 7.79 14.17
C ALA A 37 9.30 8.07 14.55
N ALA A 38 9.56 9.17 15.27
CA ALA A 38 10.90 9.56 15.70
C ALA A 38 11.54 8.57 16.70
N ALA A 39 10.76 7.64 17.27
CA ALA A 39 11.26 6.58 18.14
C ALA A 39 11.48 5.24 17.42
N ALA A 40 11.17 5.15 16.12
CA ALA A 40 11.42 3.98 15.28
C ALA A 40 12.59 4.26 14.35
N ARG A 41 13.46 3.28 14.12
CA ARG A 41 14.57 3.43 13.16
C ARG A 41 14.07 3.31 11.73
N SER A 42 14.80 3.90 10.79
CA SER A 42 14.65 3.59 9.36
C SER A 42 14.72 2.09 9.11
N PHE A 43 13.94 1.57 8.16
CA PHE A 43 13.86 0.14 7.87
C PHE A 43 13.68 -0.15 6.39
N VAL A 44 13.92 -1.40 5.98
CA VAL A 44 13.72 -1.86 4.59
C VAL A 44 12.54 -2.81 4.46
N LEU A 45 11.85 -2.73 3.33
CA LEU A 45 10.90 -3.74 2.89
C LEU A 45 11.51 -4.49 1.69
N GLU A 46 11.69 -5.80 1.85
CA GLU A 46 12.29 -6.64 0.81
C GLU A 46 11.22 -7.12 -0.18
N PRO A 47 11.37 -6.85 -1.49
CA PRO A 47 10.40 -7.32 -2.49
C PRO A 47 10.37 -8.86 -2.52
N ARG A 48 9.17 -9.42 -2.60
CA ARG A 48 8.96 -10.87 -2.53
C ARG A 48 8.34 -11.46 -3.79
N ALA A 49 7.28 -10.85 -4.29
CA ALA A 49 6.55 -11.34 -5.46
C ALA A 49 5.67 -10.24 -6.06
N LEU A 50 5.44 -10.31 -7.36
CA LEU A 50 4.24 -9.73 -7.95
C LEU A 50 3.08 -10.69 -7.68
N PHE A 51 1.94 -10.14 -7.26
CA PHE A 51 0.78 -10.93 -6.86
C PHE A 51 -0.51 -10.27 -7.35
N VAL A 52 -1.44 -11.08 -7.86
CA VAL A 52 -2.78 -10.64 -8.21
C VAL A 52 -3.66 -10.80 -6.98
N ALA A 53 -3.86 -9.72 -6.24
CA ALA A 53 -4.75 -9.70 -5.10
C ALA A 53 -6.22 -9.77 -5.52
N TRP A 54 -7.10 -9.94 -4.53
CA TRP A 54 -8.55 -9.86 -4.71
C TRP A 54 -8.97 -8.70 -5.60
N SER A 55 -10.05 -8.90 -6.36
CA SER A 55 -10.52 -7.94 -7.36
C SER A 55 -9.54 -7.70 -8.52
N GLY A 56 -8.56 -8.58 -8.73
CA GLY A 56 -7.64 -8.55 -9.86
C GLY A 56 -6.58 -7.47 -9.78
N VAL A 57 -6.29 -6.97 -8.58
CA VAL A 57 -5.33 -5.89 -8.36
C VAL A 57 -3.90 -6.43 -8.43
N ILE A 58 -3.07 -5.86 -9.29
CA ILE A 58 -1.65 -6.19 -9.36
C ILE A 58 -0.93 -5.47 -8.22
N THR A 59 -0.21 -6.24 -7.41
CA THR A 59 0.54 -5.75 -6.25
C THR A 59 1.99 -6.22 -6.28
N LEU A 60 2.91 -5.39 -5.80
CA LEU A 60 4.23 -5.82 -5.36
C LEU A 60 4.13 -6.18 -3.88
N ALA A 61 4.23 -7.47 -3.57
CA ALA A 61 4.29 -8.01 -2.22
C ALA A 61 5.71 -7.91 -1.66
N TYR A 62 5.81 -7.66 -0.35
CA TYR A 62 7.08 -7.72 0.37
C TYR A 62 7.13 -8.95 1.27
N ALA A 63 8.33 -9.34 1.72
CA ALA A 63 8.58 -10.57 2.47
C ALA A 63 7.91 -10.63 3.86
N GLY A 64 7.33 -9.52 4.31
CA GLY A 64 6.74 -9.33 5.63
C GLY A 64 7.16 -7.99 6.23
N TRP A 65 6.56 -7.64 7.36
CA TRP A 65 6.96 -6.45 8.10
C TRP A 65 8.28 -6.73 8.83
N PRO A 66 9.33 -5.92 8.61
CA PRO A 66 10.55 -6.00 9.40
C PRO A 66 10.26 -5.67 10.87
N PRO A 67 11.10 -6.10 11.83
CA PRO A 67 10.86 -5.90 13.26
C PRO A 67 10.55 -4.45 13.65
N GLN A 68 11.21 -3.45 13.03
CA GLN A 68 10.93 -2.04 13.29
C GLN A 68 9.53 -1.63 12.85
N ALA A 69 9.11 -2.02 11.63
CA ALA A 69 7.78 -1.71 11.14
C ALA A 69 6.70 -2.42 11.97
N ALA A 70 6.96 -3.67 12.40
CA ALA A 70 6.05 -4.40 13.28
C ALA A 70 5.92 -3.73 14.65
N ALA A 71 7.04 -3.31 15.27
CA ALA A 71 7.03 -2.57 16.54
C ALA A 71 6.34 -1.21 16.41
N LEU A 72 6.56 -0.51 15.29
CA LEU A 72 5.88 0.74 14.97
C LEU A 72 4.37 0.54 14.85
N LYS A 73 3.92 -0.50 14.13
CA LYS A 73 2.49 -0.88 14.04
C LYS A 73 1.91 -1.21 15.42
N ALA A 74 2.62 -1.96 16.26
CA ALA A 74 2.18 -2.26 17.63
C ALA A 74 1.99 -0.98 18.47
N LYS A 75 2.95 -0.05 18.43
CA LYS A 75 2.84 1.27 19.10
C LYS A 75 1.67 2.10 18.58
N LEU A 76 1.38 2.02 17.28
CA LEU A 76 0.21 2.67 16.69
C LEU A 76 -1.08 2.07 17.24
N GLU A 77 -1.18 0.74 17.41
CA GLU A 77 -2.36 0.10 17.99
C GLU A 77 -2.53 0.43 19.49
N GLU A 78 -1.46 0.37 20.28
CA GLU A 78 -1.49 0.66 21.73
C GLU A 78 -1.81 2.13 22.04
N GLY A 79 -1.34 3.06 21.19
CA GLY A 79 -1.52 4.49 21.38
C GLY A 79 -2.77 5.04 20.68
N PRO A 80 -2.64 5.61 19.47
CA PRO A 80 -3.77 6.19 18.74
C PRO A 80 -4.82 5.14 18.31
N GLY A 81 -4.43 3.88 18.14
CA GLY A 81 -5.25 2.78 17.65
C GLY A 81 -6.48 2.46 18.49
N ALA A 82 -6.44 2.75 19.79
CA ALA A 82 -7.62 2.72 20.66
C ALA A 82 -8.78 3.63 20.18
N PHE A 83 -8.50 4.55 19.25
CA PHE A 83 -9.45 5.47 18.64
C PHE A 83 -9.57 5.32 17.12
N LEU A 84 -8.83 4.38 16.51
CA LEU A 84 -8.90 4.07 15.09
C LEU A 84 -9.85 2.90 14.85
N ALA A 85 -10.37 2.81 13.63
CA ALA A 85 -11.06 1.60 13.20
C ALA A 85 -10.09 0.40 13.21
N PRO A 86 -10.57 -0.84 13.43
CA PRO A 86 -9.75 -2.04 13.34
C PRO A 86 -8.94 -2.09 12.05
N GLU A 87 -7.73 -2.66 12.11
CA GLU A 87 -6.88 -2.78 10.94
C GLU A 87 -7.53 -3.65 9.87
N GLN A 88 -7.62 -3.08 8.67
CA GLN A 88 -8.15 -3.76 7.49
C GLN A 88 -7.19 -4.88 7.03
N PRO A 89 -7.71 -6.02 6.57
CA PRO A 89 -6.86 -7.14 6.13
C PRO A 89 -5.79 -6.74 5.11
N GLY A 90 -6.08 -5.76 4.25
CA GLY A 90 -5.17 -5.31 3.20
C GLY A 90 -3.88 -4.62 3.66
N SER A 91 -3.79 -4.10 4.90
CA SER A 91 -2.58 -3.49 5.46
C SER A 91 -1.85 -4.37 6.47
N ARG A 92 -2.39 -5.55 6.79
CA ARG A 92 -1.77 -6.51 7.72
C ARG A 92 -0.49 -7.12 7.14
N TRP A 93 -0.39 -7.21 5.82
CA TRP A 93 0.82 -7.59 5.11
C TRP A 93 1.30 -6.42 4.24
N PRO A 94 2.63 -6.22 4.11
CA PRO A 94 3.16 -5.13 3.33
C PRO A 94 3.02 -5.42 1.83
N LYS A 95 2.42 -4.47 1.12
CA LYS A 95 2.30 -4.49 -0.35
C LYS A 95 2.19 -3.09 -0.93
N THR A 96 2.55 -2.97 -2.19
CA THR A 96 2.30 -1.79 -3.02
C THR A 96 1.32 -2.16 -4.12
N THR A 97 0.24 -1.39 -4.25
CA THR A 97 -0.67 -1.54 -5.41
C THR A 97 -0.02 -0.90 -6.62
N LEU A 98 0.15 -1.64 -7.72
CA LEU A 98 0.75 -1.15 -8.96
C LEU A 98 -0.33 -0.77 -9.99
N GLY A 99 -1.36 -1.59 -10.10
CA GLY A 99 -2.44 -1.38 -11.04
C GLY A 99 -3.70 -2.14 -10.65
N ALA A 100 -4.84 -1.62 -11.06
CA ALA A 100 -6.15 -2.23 -10.86
C ALA A 100 -6.81 -2.50 -12.21
N LEU A 101 -7.68 -3.51 -12.26
CA LEU A 101 -8.53 -3.71 -13.43
C LEU A 101 -9.39 -2.47 -13.68
N ARG A 102 -9.59 -2.12 -14.96
CA ARG A 102 -10.56 -1.10 -15.35
C ARG A 102 -11.96 -1.46 -14.87
N ASP A 103 -12.81 -0.46 -14.72
CA ASP A 103 -14.21 -0.69 -14.35
C ASP A 103 -14.92 -1.56 -15.39
N GLY A 104 -15.80 -2.45 -14.92
CA GLY A 104 -16.48 -3.43 -15.77
C GLY A 104 -15.60 -4.58 -16.28
N ARG A 105 -14.28 -4.57 -16.05
CA ARG A 105 -13.37 -5.65 -16.43
C ARG A 105 -13.28 -6.72 -15.35
N THR A 106 -13.32 -7.98 -15.78
CA THR A 106 -13.07 -9.18 -14.97
C THR A 106 -12.22 -10.14 -15.76
N LEU A 107 -11.22 -10.77 -15.13
CA LEU A 107 -10.39 -11.78 -15.79
C LEU A 107 -11.12 -13.13 -15.83
N ASP A 108 -10.97 -13.87 -16.92
CA ASP A 108 -11.24 -15.31 -16.92
C ASP A 108 -10.00 -16.11 -16.44
N LEU A 109 -10.12 -17.45 -16.37
CA LEU A 109 -9.04 -18.31 -15.92
C LEU A 109 -7.81 -18.26 -16.85
N VAL A 110 -8.03 -18.21 -18.17
CA VAL A 110 -6.95 -18.21 -19.17
C VAL A 110 -6.18 -16.90 -19.11
N GLU A 111 -6.90 -15.78 -18.96
CA GLU A 111 -6.31 -14.46 -18.77
C GLU A 111 -5.55 -14.35 -17.46
N LEU A 112 -6.09 -14.90 -16.36
CA LEU A 112 -5.38 -14.96 -15.08
C LEU A 112 -4.09 -15.78 -15.19
N GLN A 113 -4.13 -16.94 -15.84
CA GLN A 113 -2.93 -17.76 -16.08
C GLN A 113 -1.87 -17.01 -16.88
N ARG A 114 -2.26 -16.31 -17.96
CA ARG A 114 -1.34 -15.48 -18.75
C ARG A 114 -0.74 -14.35 -17.93
N LEU A 115 -1.55 -13.67 -17.14
CA LEU A 115 -1.09 -12.60 -16.26
C LEU A 115 -0.07 -13.12 -15.25
N ILE A 116 -0.35 -14.22 -14.56
CA ILE A 116 0.58 -14.82 -13.58
C ILE A 116 1.89 -15.19 -14.24
N ALA A 117 1.86 -15.83 -15.43
CA ALA A 117 3.08 -16.17 -16.16
C ALA A 117 3.95 -14.95 -16.48
N VAL A 118 3.33 -13.82 -16.87
CA VAL A 118 4.05 -12.55 -17.06
C VAL A 118 4.65 -12.06 -15.75
N LEU A 119 3.85 -12.00 -14.67
CA LEU A 119 4.27 -11.48 -13.38
C LEU A 119 5.36 -12.33 -12.70
N ASP A 120 5.40 -13.64 -12.94
CA ASP A 120 6.43 -14.54 -12.40
C ASP A 120 7.83 -14.25 -12.99
N GLY A 121 7.88 -13.88 -14.28
CA GLY A 121 9.12 -13.43 -14.92
C GLY A 121 9.69 -12.19 -14.23
N PHE A 122 8.84 -11.18 -13.98
CA PHE A 122 9.25 -9.95 -13.30
C PHE A 122 9.48 -10.12 -11.80
N THR A 123 8.81 -11.08 -11.16
CA THR A 123 9.07 -11.49 -9.77
C THR A 123 10.50 -12.00 -9.62
N SER A 124 10.95 -12.85 -10.55
CA SER A 124 12.32 -13.37 -10.52
C SER A 124 13.35 -12.25 -10.72
N GLN A 125 13.05 -11.31 -11.62
CA GLN A 125 13.90 -10.14 -11.86
C GLN A 125 14.03 -9.26 -10.62
N ILE A 126 12.92 -8.79 -10.02
CA ILE A 126 12.99 -7.85 -8.88
C ILE A 126 13.67 -8.48 -7.65
N ARG A 127 13.53 -9.79 -7.44
CA ARG A 127 14.23 -10.52 -6.37
C ARG A 127 15.74 -10.64 -6.61
N GLY A 128 16.17 -10.62 -7.87
CA GLY A 128 17.58 -10.62 -8.26
C GLY A 128 18.19 -9.23 -8.31
N MET A 129 17.38 -8.17 -8.22
CA MET A 129 17.85 -6.79 -8.12
C MET A 129 18.29 -6.50 -6.68
N ASP A 130 19.33 -5.69 -6.53
CA ASP A 130 19.68 -5.09 -5.23
C ASP A 130 18.80 -3.85 -4.96
N TRP A 131 17.47 -4.02 -5.08
CA TRP A 131 16.50 -2.98 -4.79
C TRP A 131 15.62 -3.39 -3.62
N ARG A 132 15.38 -2.44 -2.71
CA ARG A 132 14.51 -2.58 -1.54
C ARG A 132 13.76 -1.27 -1.36
N ALA A 133 12.55 -1.32 -0.81
CA ALA A 133 11.86 -0.09 -0.43
C ALA A 133 12.40 0.37 0.93
N GLU A 134 13.15 1.46 0.94
CA GLU A 134 13.72 2.04 2.16
C GLU A 134 12.75 3.05 2.77
N ALA A 135 12.41 2.86 4.04
CA ALA A 135 11.64 3.81 4.83
C ALA A 135 12.60 4.61 5.71
N HIS A 136 12.87 5.86 5.31
CA HIS A 136 13.57 6.86 6.14
C HIS A 136 12.60 7.80 6.86
N GLU A 137 11.39 7.89 6.35
CA GLU A 137 10.30 8.68 6.88
C GLU A 137 8.97 8.00 6.61
N LEU A 138 7.96 8.36 7.40
CA LEU A 138 6.57 8.02 7.13
C LEU A 138 5.86 9.24 6.58
N SER A 139 4.94 9.02 5.65
CA SER A 139 4.04 10.05 5.16
C SER A 139 2.67 9.89 5.80
N LEU A 140 2.27 10.85 6.62
CA LEU A 140 0.87 11.04 6.96
C LEU A 140 0.19 11.76 5.80
N THR A 141 -0.65 11.05 5.07
CA THR A 141 -1.32 11.55 3.88
C THR A 141 -2.80 11.78 4.17
N LEU A 142 -3.30 12.91 3.68
CA LEU A 142 -4.72 13.19 3.57
C LEU A 142 -5.05 13.15 2.09
N PHE A 143 -5.73 12.11 1.66
CA PHE A 143 -5.89 11.82 0.24
C PHE A 143 -7.27 12.22 -0.25
N LYS A 144 -7.34 12.58 -1.54
CA LYS A 144 -8.59 12.77 -2.30
C LYS A 144 -9.05 11.47 -2.95
N CYS A 145 -8.14 10.51 -3.14
CA CYS A 145 -8.44 9.19 -3.64
C CYS A 145 -7.51 8.12 -3.01
N PRO A 146 -7.96 6.87 -2.80
CA PRO A 146 -7.17 5.80 -2.17
C PRO A 146 -5.91 5.38 -2.93
N GLY A 147 -5.74 5.78 -4.20
CA GLY A 147 -4.50 5.60 -4.95
C GLY A 147 -3.39 6.59 -4.60
N HIS A 148 -3.69 7.61 -3.79
CA HIS A 148 -2.77 8.68 -3.37
C HIS A 148 -2.18 9.51 -4.52
N GLU A 149 -2.71 9.37 -5.74
CA GLU A 149 -2.35 10.21 -6.90
C GLU A 149 -2.75 11.68 -6.69
N ARG A 150 -3.69 11.92 -5.77
CA ARG A 150 -4.20 13.25 -5.42
C ARG A 150 -4.33 13.37 -3.91
N LEU A 151 -3.64 14.36 -3.35
CA LEU A 151 -3.62 14.63 -1.91
C LEU A 151 -4.24 16.00 -1.61
N PHE A 152 -4.86 16.13 -0.44
CA PHE A 152 -5.08 17.43 0.18
C PHE A 152 -3.79 17.93 0.82
N ASP A 153 -3.07 17.04 1.50
CA ASP A 153 -1.84 17.39 2.22
C ASP A 153 -1.00 16.13 2.51
N GLN A 154 0.29 16.36 2.78
CA GLN A 154 1.27 15.35 3.15
C GLN A 154 2.18 15.89 4.24
N TYR A 155 2.24 15.18 5.36
CA TYR A 155 3.15 15.49 6.46
C TYR A 155 4.23 14.42 6.55
N LEU A 156 5.48 14.85 6.41
CA LEU A 156 6.64 13.99 6.58
C LEU A 156 6.96 13.83 8.07
N LEU A 157 7.04 12.57 8.48
CA LEU A 157 7.35 12.14 9.84
C LEU A 157 8.68 11.38 9.79
N PRO A 158 9.82 12.07 10.00
CA PRO A 158 11.13 11.43 9.95
C PRO A 158 11.22 10.33 11.01
N LEU A 159 11.83 9.22 10.63
CA LEU A 159 12.22 8.16 11.55
C LEU A 159 13.50 8.58 12.29
N ALA A 160 13.88 7.84 13.33
CA ALA A 160 15.08 8.10 14.10
C ALA A 160 16.33 8.04 13.21
N ASP A 161 17.19 9.04 13.33
CA ASP A 161 18.50 9.06 12.68
C ASP A 161 19.32 7.82 13.08
N GLY A 162 20.00 7.22 12.10
CA GLY A 162 20.86 6.07 12.34
C GLY A 162 21.01 5.17 11.13
N ALA A 163 21.66 4.02 11.34
CA ALA A 163 21.80 3.01 10.31
C ALA A 163 20.44 2.40 9.96
N LEU A 164 20.21 2.22 8.66
CA LEU A 164 19.04 1.55 8.10
C LEU A 164 18.92 0.13 8.66
N ASP A 165 17.78 -0.19 9.26
CA ASP A 165 17.50 -1.52 9.79
C ASP A 165 17.12 -2.48 8.66
N ALA A 166 18.09 -3.30 8.26
CA ALA A 166 17.93 -4.35 7.26
C ALA A 166 17.60 -5.73 7.87
N ALA A 167 17.16 -5.79 9.13
CA ALA A 167 16.76 -7.05 9.74
C ALA A 167 15.59 -7.68 8.96
N PRO A 168 15.66 -9.00 8.67
CA PRO A 168 14.59 -9.66 7.94
C PRO A 168 13.29 -9.69 8.77
N PRO A 169 12.12 -9.84 8.12
CA PRO A 169 10.85 -10.01 8.82
C PRO A 169 10.90 -11.14 9.85
N SER A 170 10.15 -10.97 10.94
CA SER A 170 9.94 -12.06 11.91
C SER A 170 9.28 -13.27 11.22
N GLU A 171 9.48 -14.46 11.78
CA GLU A 171 8.90 -15.69 11.23
C GLU A 171 7.37 -15.58 11.09
N ALA A 172 6.68 -15.06 12.11
CA ALA A 172 5.24 -14.85 12.08
C ALA A 172 4.81 -13.87 10.97
N SER A 173 5.53 -12.77 10.78
CA SER A 173 5.18 -11.79 9.73
C SER A 173 5.47 -12.31 8.33
N ARG A 174 6.55 -13.08 8.17
CA ARG A 174 6.86 -13.78 6.92
C ARG A 174 5.80 -14.83 6.61
N ALA A 175 5.46 -15.69 7.58
CA ALA A 175 4.46 -16.73 7.43
C ALA A 175 3.10 -16.17 6.99
N TYR A 176 2.66 -15.06 7.59
CA TYR A 176 1.41 -14.41 7.17
C TYR A 176 1.47 -13.92 5.71
N SER A 177 2.61 -13.37 5.28
CA SER A 177 2.77 -12.92 3.88
C SER A 177 2.80 -14.09 2.91
N GLU A 178 3.50 -15.17 3.25
CA GLU A 178 3.53 -16.41 2.45
C GLU A 178 2.14 -17.07 2.39
N GLU A 179 1.36 -17.06 3.47
CA GLU A 179 -0.03 -17.56 3.48
C GLU A 179 -0.90 -16.81 2.47
N VAL A 180 -0.80 -15.48 2.43
CA VAL A 180 -1.54 -14.65 1.45
C VAL A 180 -1.11 -14.98 0.02
N LEU A 181 0.20 -15.14 -0.24
CA LEU A 181 0.72 -15.48 -1.56
C LEU A 181 0.31 -16.90 -1.98
N ALA A 182 0.28 -17.85 -1.04
CA ALA A 182 -0.10 -19.24 -1.28
C ALA A 182 -1.58 -19.39 -1.66
N ALA A 183 -2.44 -18.43 -1.29
CA ALA A 183 -3.84 -18.42 -1.72
C ALA A 183 -4.00 -18.44 -3.25
N GLY A 184 -3.04 -17.88 -3.98
CA GLY A 184 -3.01 -17.87 -5.44
C GLY A 184 -2.39 -19.12 -6.09
N ALA A 185 -2.05 -20.17 -5.34
CA ALA A 185 -1.39 -21.36 -5.88
C ALA A 185 -2.33 -22.20 -6.77
N ASP A 186 -3.60 -22.33 -6.38
CA ASP A 186 -4.64 -22.92 -7.21
C ASP A 186 -5.47 -21.80 -7.86
N LEU A 187 -5.11 -21.44 -9.09
CA LEU A 187 -5.75 -20.35 -9.82
C LEU A 187 -7.23 -20.61 -10.10
N ALA A 188 -7.66 -21.86 -10.26
CA ALA A 188 -9.06 -22.17 -10.50
C ALA A 188 -9.89 -21.94 -9.23
N ALA A 189 -9.37 -22.37 -8.08
CA ALA A 189 -10.00 -22.12 -6.78
C ALA A 189 -9.94 -20.63 -6.35
N TYR A 190 -8.87 -19.91 -6.75
CA TYR A 190 -8.67 -18.51 -6.39
C TYR A 190 -9.38 -17.52 -7.33
N LEU A 191 -9.78 -17.94 -8.53
CA LEU A 191 -10.44 -17.08 -9.51
C LEU A 191 -11.66 -16.30 -8.96
N PRO A 192 -12.56 -16.87 -8.12
CA PRO A 192 -13.68 -16.11 -7.56
C PRO A 192 -13.23 -14.87 -6.76
N ASP A 193 -12.13 -14.97 -6.03
CA ASP A 193 -11.55 -13.86 -5.27
C ASP A 193 -10.96 -12.77 -6.19
N VAL A 194 -10.33 -13.19 -7.29
CA VAL A 194 -9.84 -12.28 -8.34
C VAL A 194 -11.00 -11.58 -9.04
N GLN A 195 -12.07 -12.30 -9.34
CA GLN A 195 -13.26 -11.77 -10.02
C GLN A 195 -14.13 -10.89 -9.13
N ARG A 196 -13.99 -11.02 -7.79
CA ARG A 196 -14.76 -10.27 -6.80
C ARG A 196 -14.91 -8.80 -7.18
N ALA A 197 -16.16 -8.34 -7.18
CA ALA A 197 -16.48 -6.93 -7.34
C ALA A 197 -15.82 -6.11 -6.21
N GLY A 198 -15.30 -4.93 -6.53
CA GLY A 198 -14.65 -4.09 -5.53
C GLY A 198 -13.53 -3.24 -6.09
N SER A 199 -12.28 -3.65 -5.83
CA SER A 199 -11.09 -2.81 -6.04
C SER A 199 -10.69 -2.65 -7.51
N ARG A 200 -11.52 -1.95 -8.29
CA ARG A 200 -11.27 -1.54 -9.69
C ARG A 200 -10.68 -0.13 -9.75
N GLU A 201 -10.39 0.38 -10.95
CA GLU A 201 -9.77 1.70 -11.14
C GLU A 201 -10.48 2.83 -10.36
N SER A 202 -11.82 2.85 -10.39
CA SER A 202 -12.67 3.78 -9.65
C SER A 202 -12.37 3.82 -8.15
N LYS A 203 -12.05 2.68 -7.52
CA LYS A 203 -11.69 2.63 -6.10
C LYS A 203 -10.48 3.51 -5.80
N TYR A 204 -9.49 3.54 -6.70
CA TYR A 204 -8.23 4.21 -6.48
C TYR A 204 -8.23 5.65 -6.99
N ARG A 205 -9.11 5.98 -7.93
CA ARG A 205 -9.10 7.28 -8.63
C ARG A 205 -10.27 8.19 -8.32
N ASP A 206 -11.45 7.63 -8.03
CA ASP A 206 -12.61 8.44 -7.67
C ASP A 206 -12.32 9.25 -6.40
N PHE A 207 -13.03 10.37 -6.30
CA PHE A 207 -13.00 11.19 -5.12
C PHE A 207 -13.56 10.40 -3.91
N ARG A 208 -12.64 9.92 -3.06
CA ARG A 208 -12.91 9.29 -1.78
C ARG A 208 -11.81 9.71 -0.83
N THR A 209 -12.21 10.51 0.16
CA THR A 209 -11.28 11.13 1.08
C THR A 209 -10.93 10.19 2.22
N GLY A 210 -9.72 10.31 2.76
CA GLY A 210 -9.32 9.58 3.95
C GLY A 210 -7.94 9.99 4.43
N ALA A 211 -7.45 9.29 5.45
CA ALA A 211 -6.14 9.53 6.02
C ALA A 211 -5.39 8.20 6.19
N SER A 212 -4.12 8.17 5.78
CA SER A 212 -3.28 6.99 5.89
C SER A 212 -1.86 7.36 6.29
N LEU A 213 -1.25 6.52 7.11
CA LEU A 213 0.18 6.52 7.36
C LEU A 213 0.84 5.51 6.43
N VAL A 214 1.72 5.99 5.55
CA VAL A 214 2.29 5.21 4.46
C VAL A 214 3.80 5.38 4.35
N VAL A 215 4.43 4.45 3.66
CA VAL A 215 5.78 4.58 3.10
C VAL A 215 5.65 4.64 1.59
N PHE A 216 6.12 5.70 0.94
CA PHE A 216 6.18 5.71 -0.52
C PHE A 216 7.29 4.79 -0.99
N ALA A 217 6.98 3.91 -1.94
CA ALA A 217 7.88 2.88 -2.44
C ALA A 217 7.96 3.01 -3.96
N GLN A 218 9.10 3.51 -4.44
CA GLN A 218 9.35 3.71 -5.87
C GLN A 218 10.20 2.55 -6.39
N PRO A 219 9.60 1.50 -6.97
CA PRO A 219 10.37 0.44 -7.62
C PRO A 219 11.16 1.01 -8.82
N PRO A 220 12.20 0.29 -9.29
CA PRO A 220 13.02 0.76 -10.42
C PRO A 220 12.14 1.11 -11.62
N ALA A 221 12.30 2.31 -12.16
CA ALA A 221 11.41 2.85 -13.20
C ALA A 221 11.35 1.95 -14.44
N ASP A 222 12.51 1.48 -14.90
CA ASP A 222 12.62 0.60 -16.08
C ASP A 222 11.96 -0.76 -15.84
N TRP A 223 12.09 -1.30 -14.63
CA TRP A 223 11.42 -2.55 -14.26
C TRP A 223 9.90 -2.37 -14.26
N LEU A 224 9.40 -1.30 -13.64
CA LEU A 224 7.97 -1.01 -13.61
C LEU A 224 7.42 -0.76 -15.02
N ALA A 225 8.15 -0.04 -15.87
CA ALA A 225 7.79 0.17 -17.27
C ALA A 225 7.72 -1.17 -18.03
N GLY A 226 8.68 -2.07 -17.80
CA GLY A 226 8.67 -3.42 -18.36
C GLY A 226 7.45 -4.23 -17.94
N VAL A 227 7.11 -4.22 -16.64
CA VAL A 227 5.89 -4.88 -16.12
C VAL A 227 4.65 -4.35 -16.83
N ARG A 228 4.52 -3.01 -16.92
CA ARG A 228 3.38 -2.35 -17.57
C ARG A 228 3.25 -2.74 -19.04
N ALA A 229 4.36 -2.74 -19.77
CA ALA A 229 4.39 -3.09 -21.19
C ALA A 229 3.99 -4.55 -21.41
N ALA A 230 4.59 -5.49 -20.68
CA ALA A 230 4.32 -6.92 -20.85
C ALA A 230 2.87 -7.29 -20.47
N VAL A 231 2.33 -6.70 -19.39
CA VAL A 231 0.91 -6.86 -19.05
C VAL A 231 0.01 -6.20 -20.09
N GLY A 232 0.38 -5.03 -20.61
CA GLY A 232 -0.37 -4.36 -21.67
C GLY A 232 -0.39 -5.12 -23.00
N GLU A 233 0.67 -5.85 -23.32
CA GLU A 233 0.72 -6.74 -24.48
C GLU A 233 -0.12 -8.01 -24.26
N SER A 234 -0.03 -8.62 -23.07
CA SER A 234 -0.76 -9.84 -22.74
C SER A 234 -2.26 -9.61 -22.54
N LEU A 235 -2.63 -8.48 -21.95
CA LEU A 235 -4.00 -8.08 -21.61
C LEU A 235 -4.27 -6.61 -22.02
N PRO A 236 -4.39 -6.33 -23.34
CA PRO A 236 -4.56 -4.98 -23.84
C PRO A 236 -5.73 -4.23 -23.21
N GLY A 237 -5.44 -3.06 -22.65
CA GLY A 237 -6.44 -2.17 -22.05
C GLY A 237 -7.08 -2.67 -20.76
N ALA A 238 -6.67 -3.81 -20.20
CA ALA A 238 -7.34 -4.39 -19.03
C ALA A 238 -7.04 -3.65 -17.72
N TYR A 239 -5.88 -3.00 -17.61
CA TYR A 239 -5.38 -2.38 -16.39
C TYR A 239 -5.26 -0.86 -16.46
N ALA A 240 -5.61 -0.21 -15.35
CA ALA A 240 -5.23 1.16 -15.04
C ALA A 240 -4.09 1.12 -14.01
N TRP A 241 -2.95 1.72 -14.36
CA TRP A 241 -1.76 1.78 -13.53
C TRP A 241 -1.75 3.03 -12.66
N LEU A 242 -1.40 2.89 -11.39
CA LEU A 242 -1.21 4.04 -10.50
C LEU A 242 0.02 4.85 -10.93
N GLU A 243 0.01 6.16 -10.69
CA GLU A 243 1.18 6.99 -10.95
C GLU A 243 2.42 6.53 -10.14
N PRO A 244 3.63 6.46 -10.74
CA PRO A 244 4.83 5.99 -10.04
C PRO A 244 5.12 6.72 -8.73
N GLY A 245 4.85 8.04 -8.69
CA GLY A 245 5.04 8.86 -7.49
C GLY A 245 4.03 8.60 -6.37
N SER A 246 2.91 7.92 -6.65
CA SER A 246 1.89 7.60 -5.65
C SER A 246 1.99 6.19 -5.09
N LEU A 247 2.91 5.37 -5.61
CA LEU A 247 3.13 3.99 -5.17
C LEU A 247 3.57 3.98 -3.71
N HIS A 248 2.79 3.29 -2.87
CA HIS A 248 3.01 3.29 -1.43
C HIS A 248 2.67 1.96 -0.79
N VAL A 249 3.20 1.76 0.41
CA VAL A 249 2.86 0.69 1.35
C VAL A 249 2.10 1.31 2.50
N THR A 250 0.85 0.90 2.70
CA THR A 250 0.04 1.38 3.81
C THR A 250 0.46 0.70 5.11
N LEU A 251 1.05 1.47 6.02
CA LEU A 251 1.34 0.99 7.36
C LEU A 251 0.07 0.91 8.19
N ARG A 252 -0.78 1.95 8.10
CA ARG A 252 -2.07 2.03 8.79
C ARG A 252 -3.04 3.03 8.14
N GLY A 253 -4.26 2.58 7.86
CA GLY A 253 -5.39 3.48 7.58
C GLY A 253 -5.90 4.12 8.87
N LEU A 254 -6.14 5.42 8.85
CA LEU A 254 -6.47 6.24 10.02
C LEU A 254 -7.93 6.70 10.02
N LEU A 255 -8.53 6.92 8.84
CA LEU A 255 -9.92 7.33 8.63
C LEU A 255 -10.51 6.66 7.38
#